data_AF-D3UWL4-F1
#
_entry.id   AF-D3UWL4-F1
#
_cell.length_a   1.000
_cell.length_b   1.000
_cell.length_c   1.000
_cell.angle_alpha   90.00
_cell.angle_beta   90.00
_cell.angle_gamma   90.00
#
_symmetry.space_group_name_H-M   'P 1'
#
loop_
_entity.id
_entity.type
_entity.pdbx_description
1 polymer ?
#
loop_
_entity_poly.entity_id
_entity_poly.type
_entity_poly.pdbx_seq_one_letter_code
_entity_poly.pdbx_strand_id
1 'polypeptide(L)' 'MHDLRRTFSTKLNELGVAPHVVEQLLGHALPGIMAIYNKSQYLPEKLDALNKWCERLDVLAGNYENVVILKAGQQ' A
#
# COMPACT_ATOMS: atom_id res chain seq x y z
N MET A 1 3.68 -15.98 13.99
CA MET A 1 3.73 -14.58 13.53
C MET A 1 3.86 -14.55 11.99
N HIS A 2 2.80 -15.00 11.30
CA HIS A 2 2.70 -15.06 9.83
C HIS A 2 1.41 -14.44 9.33
N ASP A 3 0.37 -14.42 10.15
CA ASP A 3 -0.96 -13.96 9.74
C ASP A 3 -0.97 -12.48 9.40
N LEU A 4 -0.26 -11.64 10.17
CA LEU A 4 -0.12 -10.21 9.86
C LEU A 4 0.51 -9.99 8.48
N ARG A 5 1.58 -10.73 8.14
CA ARG A 5 2.24 -10.63 6.82
C ARG A 5 1.32 -11.08 5.70
N ARG A 6 0.56 -12.16 5.92
CA ARG A 6 -0.41 -12.67 4.93
C ARG A 6 -1.53 -11.66 4.70
N THR A 7 -2.14 -11.16 5.77
CA THR A 7 -3.19 -10.13 5.69
C THR A 7 -2.67 -8.87 5.02
N PHE A 8 -1.50 -8.38 5.42
CA PHE A 8 -0.86 -7.21 4.80
C PHE A 8 -0.64 -7.40 3.29
N SER A 9 -0.05 -8.52 2.90
CA SER A 9 0.17 -8.85 1.48
C SER A 9 -1.14 -8.89 0.70
N THR A 10 -2.13 -9.65 1.18
CA THR A 10 -3.44 -9.75 0.52
C THR A 10 -4.10 -8.38 0.39
N LYS A 11 -4.12 -7.57 1.44
CA LYS A 11 -4.76 -6.25 1.42
C LYS A 11 -4.06 -5.25 0.52
N LEU A 12 -2.73 -5.22 0.49
CA LEU A 12 -2.03 -4.34 -0.44
C LEU A 12 -2.26 -4.73 -1.91
N ASN A 13 -2.32 -6.03 -2.21
CA ASN A 13 -2.66 -6.49 -3.56
C ASN A 13 -4.12 -6.14 -3.93
N GLU A 14 -5.08 -6.28 -3.01
CA GLU A 14 -6.47 -5.83 -3.22
C GLU A 14 -6.58 -4.31 -3.45
N LEU A 15 -5.70 -3.52 -2.84
CA LEU A 15 -5.59 -2.06 -3.04
C LEU A 15 -4.86 -1.68 -4.34
N GLY A 16 -4.48 -2.66 -5.17
CA GLY A 16 -3.85 -2.44 -6.47
C GLY A 16 -2.36 -2.11 -6.42
N VAL A 17 -1.69 -2.34 -5.28
CA VAL A 17 -0.23 -2.18 -5.18
C VAL A 17 0.47 -3.26 -6.00
N ALA A 18 1.49 -2.89 -6.76
CA ALA A 18 2.21 -3.82 -7.62
C ALA A 18 2.89 -4.95 -6.80
N PRO A 19 2.82 -6.22 -7.24
CA PRO A 19 3.33 -7.34 -6.45
C PRO A 19 4.80 -7.21 -6.03
N HIS A 20 5.67 -6.71 -6.91
CA HIS A 20 7.10 -6.53 -6.59
C HIS A 20 7.33 -5.46 -5.51
N VAL A 21 6.44 -4.47 -5.37
CA VAL A 21 6.49 -3.49 -4.29
C VAL A 21 6.06 -4.13 -2.97
N VAL A 22 4.99 -4.95 -2.99
CA VAL A 22 4.52 -5.71 -1.83
C VAL A 22 5.61 -6.68 -1.33
N GLU A 23 6.26 -7.42 -2.22
CA GLU A 23 7.36 -8.33 -1.86
C GLU A 23 8.52 -7.57 -1.19
N GLN A 24 8.90 -6.40 -1.71
CA GLN A 24 9.93 -5.58 -1.08
C GLN A 24 9.50 -5.03 0.28
N LEU A 25 8.22 -4.66 0.47
CA LEU A 25 7.69 -4.23 1.78
C LEU A 25 7.66 -5.38 2.79
N LEU A 26 7.49 -6.62 2.35
CA LEU A 26 7.60 -7.82 3.17
C LEU A 26 9.06 -8.19 3.51
N GLY A 27 10.03 -7.51 2.90
CA GLY A 27 11.46 -7.80 3.03
C GLY A 27 11.89 -9.02 2.23
N HIS A 28 11.10 -9.46 1.24
CA HIS A 28 11.43 -10.58 0.38
C HIS A 28 12.37 -10.14 -0.75
N ALA A 29 13.24 -11.07 -1.16
CA ALA A 29 14.01 -10.91 -2.38
C ALA A 29 13.11 -11.09 -3.61
N LEU A 30 13.28 -10.25 -4.63
CA LEU A 30 12.56 -10.43 -5.89
C LEU A 30 12.97 -11.75 -6.56
N PRO A 31 12.06 -12.49 -7.21
CA PRO A 31 12.40 -13.76 -7.83
C PRO A 31 13.12 -13.59 -9.18
N GLY A 32 14.00 -14.54 -9.49
CA GLY A 32 14.59 -14.73 -10.81
C GLY A 32 15.37 -13.52 -11.35
N ILE A 33 15.16 -13.22 -12.63
CA ILE A 33 15.87 -12.17 -13.37
C ILE A 33 15.62 -10.77 -12.77
N MET A 34 14.49 -10.57 -12.10
CA MET A 34 14.20 -9.30 -11.42
C MET A 34 15.22 -8.98 -10.33
N ALA A 35 15.69 -9.96 -9.53
CA ALA A 35 16.75 -9.71 -8.53
C ALA A 35 18.07 -9.22 -9.14
N ILE A 36 18.34 -9.63 -10.37
CA ILE A 36 19.60 -9.32 -11.06
C ILE A 36 19.56 -7.87 -11.56
N TYR A 37 18.50 -7.47 -12.27
CA TYR A 37 18.46 -6.18 -12.95
C TYR A 37 17.69 -5.09 -12.20
N ASN A 38 16.70 -5.46 -11.37
CA ASN A 38 15.89 -4.49 -10.67
C ASN A 38 16.58 -4.05 -9.37
N LYS A 39 17.37 -2.98 -9.47
CA LYS A 39 18.06 -2.35 -8.32
C LYS A 39 17.26 -1.18 -7.71
N SER A 40 16.08 -0.88 -8.25
CA SER A 40 15.25 0.20 -7.73
C SER A 40 14.72 -0.15 -6.35
N GLN A 41 14.73 0.83 -5.46
CA GLN A 41 14.14 0.72 -4.13
C GLN A 41 12.64 1.03 -4.11
N TYR A 42 12.09 1.61 -5.19
CA TYR A 42 10.69 2.00 -5.32
C TYR A 42 10.15 2.80 -4.12
N LEU A 43 10.95 3.77 -3.63
CA LEU A 43 10.58 4.55 -2.44
C LEU A 43 9.25 5.31 -2.64
N PRO A 44 8.98 5.96 -3.80
CA PRO A 44 7.69 6.61 -4.02
C PRO A 44 6.50 5.63 -3.97
N GLU A 45 6.64 4.45 -4.59
CA GLU A 45 5.58 3.44 -4.64
C GLU A 45 5.38 2.76 -3.29
N LYS A 46 6.46 2.56 -2.52
CA LYS A 46 6.39 2.08 -1.14
C LYS A 46 5.69 3.08 -0.23
N LEU A 47 5.98 4.36 -0.38
CA LEU A 47 5.33 5.42 0.38
C LEU A 47 3.82 5.46 0.06
N ASP A 48 3.46 5.44 -1.23
CA ASP A 48 2.05 5.38 -1.66
C ASP A 48 1.33 4.15 -1.11
N ALA A 49 1.96 2.97 -1.20
CA ALA A 49 1.40 1.73 -0.66
C ALA A 49 1.17 1.78 0.85
N LEU A 50 2.12 2.34 1.60
CA LEU A 50 2.01 2.48 3.05
C LEU A 50 0.97 3.54 3.45
N ASN A 51 0.84 4.63 2.71
CA ASN A 51 -0.21 5.63 2.93
C ASN A 51 -1.60 5.01 2.73
N LYS A 52 -1.82 4.28 1.64
CA LYS A 52 -3.08 3.53 1.39
C LYS A 52 -3.37 2.52 2.50
N TRP A 53 -2.34 1.86 3.03
CA TRP A 53 -2.49 0.96 4.16
C TRP A 53 -2.93 1.67 5.44
N CYS A 54 -2.31 2.81 5.77
CA CYS A 54 -2.70 3.64 6.91
C CYS A 54 -4.14 4.13 6.77
N GLU A 55 -4.51 4.69 5.61
CA GLU A 55 -5.89 5.12 5.33
C GLU A 55 -6.88 3.97 5.53
N ARG A 56 -6.54 2.76 5.04
CA ARG A 56 -7.38 1.57 5.25
C ARG A 56 -7.51 1.21 6.73
N LEU A 57 -6.43 1.31 7.49
CA LEU A 57 -6.46 1.05 8.93
C LEU A 57 -7.30 2.09 9.67
N ASP A 58 -7.23 3.36 9.30
CA ASP A 58 -8.07 4.41 9.89
C ASP A 58 -9.55 4.16 9.65
N VAL A 59 -9.92 3.74 8.42
CA VAL A 59 -11.29 3.32 8.11
C VAL A 59 -11.74 2.14 9.00
N LEU A 60 -10.88 1.13 9.17
CA LEU A 60 -11.21 -0.05 10.00
C LEU A 60 -11.26 0.27 11.50
N ALA A 61 -10.45 1.22 11.95
CA ALA A 61 -10.41 1.69 13.34
C ALA A 61 -11.57 2.63 13.68
N GLY A 62 -12.32 3.11 12.69
CA GLY A 62 -13.37 4.12 12.89
C GLY A 62 -12.85 5.56 12.96
N ASN A 63 -11.58 5.78 12.61
CA ASN A 63 -10.90 7.07 12.66
C ASN A 63 -11.06 7.86 11.33
N TYR A 64 -12.24 7.83 10.71
CA TYR A 64 -12.48 8.50 9.44
C TYR A 64 -13.62 9.51 9.55
N GLU A 65 -13.42 10.70 8.98
CA GLU A 65 -14.46 11.72 8.89
C GLU A 65 -15.36 11.44 7.68
N ASN A 66 -16.67 11.34 7.92
CA ASN A 66 -17.68 11.14 6.87
C ASN A 66 -18.21 12.44 6.26
N VAL A 67 -17.56 13.58 6.54
CA VAL A 67 -18.05 14.91 6.17
C VAL A 67 -17.18 15.48 5.06
N VAL A 68 -17.74 15.60 3.86
CA VAL A 68 -17.12 16.32 2.74
C VAL A 68 -17.78 17.69 2.62
N ILE A 69 -17.02 18.77 2.81
CA ILE A 69 -17.51 20.12 2.50
C ILE A 69 -17.52 20.27 0.97
N LEU A 70 -18.70 20.14 0.39
CA LEU A 70 -18.92 20.51 -1.00
C LEU A 70 -18.76 22.02 -1.13
N LYS A 71 -17.71 22.47 -1.82
CA LYS A 71 -17.62 23.87 -2.24
C LYS A 71 -18.76 24.11 -3.24
N ALA A 72 -19.79 24.85 -2.80
CA ALA A 72 -20.81 25.37 -3.69
C ALA A 72 -20.10 26.19 -4.78
N GLY A 73 -20.33 25.83 -6.04
CA GLY A 73 -19.71 26.47 -7.20
C GLY A 73 -19.88 27.99 -7.13
N GLN A 74 -18.76 28.71 -7.15
CA GLN A 74 -18.79 30.13 -7.41
C GLN A 74 -18.94 30.31 -8.93
N GLN A 75 -19.98 31.06 -9.29
CA GLN A 75 -20.30 31.51 -10.65
C GLN A 75 -19.21 32.41 -11.21
#